data_AF-A0A0R0ET14-F1
#
_entry.id   AF-A0A0R0ET14-F1
#
_cell.length_a   1.000
_cell.length_b   1.000
_cell.length_c   1.000
_cell.angle_alpha   90.00
_cell.angle_beta   90.00
_cell.angle_gamma   90.00
#
_symmetry.space_group_name_H-M   'P 1'
#
loop_
_entity.id
_entity.type
_entity.pdbx_description
1 polymer ?
#
loop_
_entity_poly.entity_id
_entity_poly.type
_entity_poly.pdbx_seq_one_letter_code
_entity_poly.pdbx_strand_id
1 'polypeptide(L)'
;MIGLNKRVATIFDVSTPEELEELRPENEQAENIVVNLLDWQVIPAENIIAAFQRSQNTVFAISNNTSEAQVFLEALEHGLDGIIMKVEDVEPVLELKEYFDRRMEESNLLSLTKATVTHIQAAGMGDRVCVDLCSLMRPGEGLLVGSFARGLFLVHSECLESNYIASRPFRVNAGPVHAYVAVPGGRTCYLSELKSGKEVIIVDHQGRQRIAIVGRVKIESRPLILVEAKIESDNQSISILLQNAETVALVCTPQGNTLLKTSIPVTSLKVGDEILLRVQGGARHTGIEIQEFIVEK
;
A
#
# COMPACT_ATOMS: atom_id res chain seq x y z
N MET A 1 52.06 -17.36 12.32
CA MET A 1 51.07 -17.33 11.21
C MET A 1 50.73 -15.88 10.95
N ILE A 2 51.30 -15.32 9.88
CA ILE A 2 51.01 -13.95 9.43
C ILE A 2 49.62 -14.01 8.82
N GLY A 3 48.66 -13.23 9.35
CA GLY A 3 47.31 -13.16 8.79
C GLY A 3 47.42 -12.70 7.33
N LEU A 4 47.00 -13.55 6.39
CA LEU A 4 46.90 -13.16 4.99
C LEU A 4 45.92 -11.99 4.91
N ASN A 5 46.37 -10.87 4.35
CA ASN A 5 45.51 -9.75 3.97
C ASN A 5 44.51 -10.25 2.91
N LYS A 6 43.39 -10.82 3.36
CA LYS A 6 42.29 -11.23 2.50
C LYS A 6 41.60 -9.95 2.01
N ARG A 7 41.54 -9.76 0.69
CA ARG A 7 40.71 -8.70 0.10
C ARG A 7 39.24 -9.04 0.35
N VAL A 8 38.52 -8.14 1.02
CA VAL A 8 37.10 -8.35 1.39
C VAL A 8 36.14 -7.58 0.48
N ALA A 9 36.60 -6.51 -0.16
CA ALA A 9 35.80 -5.72 -1.10
C ALA A 9 36.69 -5.04 -2.16
N THR A 10 36.11 -4.71 -3.32
CA THR A 10 36.65 -3.78 -4.32
C THR A 10 35.70 -2.58 -4.44
N ILE A 11 36.24 -1.36 -4.52
CA ILE A 11 35.45 -0.12 -4.66
C ILE A 11 35.67 0.45 -6.06
N PHE A 12 34.59 0.79 -6.76
CA PHE A 12 34.60 1.48 -8.05
C PHE A 12 33.95 2.86 -7.91
N ASP A 13 34.69 3.91 -8.24
CA ASP A 13 34.14 5.24 -8.46
C ASP A 13 33.72 5.35 -9.92
N VAL A 14 32.45 5.66 -10.16
CA VAL A 14 31.85 5.68 -11.49
C VAL A 14 31.20 7.05 -11.71
N SER A 15 31.61 7.72 -12.79
CA SER A 15 31.13 9.05 -13.17
C SER A 15 30.25 9.02 -14.41
N THR A 16 30.38 8.00 -15.27
CA THR A 16 29.56 7.88 -16.49
C THR A 16 28.95 6.49 -16.67
N PRO A 17 27.83 6.36 -17.44
CA PRO A 17 27.26 5.06 -17.78
C PRO A 17 28.24 4.14 -18.52
N GLU A 18 29.12 4.68 -19.37
CA GLU A 18 30.12 3.90 -20.10
C GLU A 18 31.14 3.25 -19.16
N GLU A 19 31.60 3.98 -18.13
CA GLU A 19 32.49 3.43 -17.10
C GLU A 19 31.84 2.26 -16.36
N LEU A 20 30.52 2.34 -16.11
CA LEU A 20 29.75 1.27 -15.48
C LEU A 20 29.64 0.02 -16.38
N GLU A 21 29.39 0.21 -17.68
CA GLU A 21 29.32 -0.89 -18.66
C GLU A 21 30.69 -1.56 -18.90
N GLU A 22 31.79 -0.84 -18.70
CA GLU A 22 33.14 -1.38 -18.81
C GLU A 22 33.56 -2.22 -17.60
N LEU A 23 32.82 -2.15 -16.48
CA LEU A 23 33.10 -2.98 -15.32
C LEU A 23 32.99 -4.47 -15.69
N ARG A 24 33.95 -5.25 -15.21
CA ARG A 24 34.02 -6.70 -15.39
C ARG A 24 34.02 -7.37 -14.02
N PRO A 25 32.86 -7.43 -13.33
CA PRO A 25 32.77 -8.00 -11.98
C PRO A 25 33.30 -9.42 -11.88
N GLU A 26 33.15 -10.20 -12.94
CA GLU A 26 33.61 -11.59 -13.00
C GLU A 26 35.14 -11.74 -12.83
N ASN A 27 35.89 -10.66 -13.04
CA ASN A 27 37.34 -10.63 -12.85
C ASN A 27 37.75 -10.27 -11.42
N GLU A 28 36.80 -9.86 -10.57
CA GLU A 28 37.09 -9.44 -9.21
C GLU A 28 37.25 -10.63 -8.26
N GLN A 29 38.36 -10.64 -7.52
CA GLN A 29 38.64 -11.68 -6.52
C GLN A 29 37.93 -11.43 -5.18
N ALA A 30 37.43 -10.22 -4.96
CA ALA A 30 36.70 -9.86 -3.75
C ALA A 30 35.25 -10.31 -3.87
N GLU A 31 34.68 -10.82 -2.78
CA GLU A 31 33.26 -11.23 -2.73
C GLU A 31 32.32 -10.03 -2.84
N ASN A 32 32.69 -8.91 -2.21
CA ASN A 32 31.87 -7.69 -2.18
C ASN A 32 32.38 -6.66 -3.20
N ILE A 33 31.45 -6.00 -3.87
CA ILE A 33 31.73 -4.86 -4.75
C ILE A 33 31.00 -3.64 -4.20
N VAL A 34 31.69 -2.51 -4.10
CA VAL A 34 31.11 -1.23 -3.70
C VAL A 34 31.16 -0.30 -4.90
N VAL A 35 30.01 0.23 -5.30
CA VAL A 35 29.89 1.20 -6.39
C VAL A 35 29.58 2.57 -5.79
N ASN A 36 30.43 3.54 -6.09
CA ASN A 36 30.25 4.93 -5.71
C ASN A 36 29.92 5.74 -6.97
N LEU A 37 28.66 6.10 -7.13
CA LEU A 37 28.23 6.97 -8.23
C LEU A 37 28.58 8.42 -7.87
N LEU A 38 29.55 8.99 -8.58
CA LEU A 38 29.98 10.38 -8.37
C LEU A 38 28.92 11.38 -8.88
N ASP A 39 28.11 10.98 -9.86
CA ASP A 39 26.94 11.74 -10.34
C ASP A 39 25.75 10.81 -10.63
N TRP A 40 25.07 10.36 -9.56
CA TRP A 40 23.95 9.42 -9.68
C TRP A 40 22.74 9.99 -10.42
N GLN A 41 22.57 11.31 -10.51
CA GLN A 41 21.47 11.90 -11.29
C GLN A 41 21.59 11.59 -12.78
N VAL A 42 22.81 11.28 -13.24
CA VAL A 42 23.10 10.88 -14.62
C VAL A 42 23.01 9.36 -14.80
N ILE A 43 23.26 8.57 -13.74
CA ILE A 43 23.35 7.10 -13.81
C ILE A 43 22.22 6.46 -13.00
N PRO A 44 21.18 5.92 -13.66
CA PRO A 44 20.12 5.19 -13.00
C PRO A 44 20.65 4.00 -12.18
N ALA A 45 20.08 3.77 -11.00
CA ALA A 45 20.43 2.63 -10.13
C ALA A 45 20.25 1.28 -10.83
N GLU A 46 19.29 1.20 -11.75
CA GLU A 46 18.97 0.04 -12.58
C GLU A 46 20.17 -0.41 -13.44
N ASN A 47 21.01 0.54 -13.86
CA ASN A 47 22.20 0.21 -14.65
C ASN A 47 23.25 -0.53 -13.82
N ILE A 48 23.32 -0.27 -12.51
CA ILE A 48 24.19 -1.04 -11.60
C ILE A 48 23.67 -2.48 -11.59
N ILE A 49 22.39 -2.69 -11.31
CA ILE A 49 21.81 -4.05 -11.28
C ILE A 49 22.09 -4.78 -12.60
N ALA A 50 21.90 -4.12 -13.75
CA ALA A 50 22.17 -4.70 -15.06
C ALA A 50 23.64 -5.10 -15.25
N ALA A 51 24.59 -4.25 -14.84
CA ALA A 51 26.03 -4.52 -14.95
C ALA A 51 26.48 -5.71 -14.11
N PHE A 52 25.82 -5.97 -12.98
CA PHE A 52 26.21 -7.02 -12.03
C PHE A 52 25.27 -8.23 -12.00
N GLN A 53 24.21 -8.26 -12.81
CA GLN A 53 23.17 -9.31 -12.79
C GLN A 53 23.70 -10.75 -12.96
N ARG A 54 24.83 -10.92 -13.66
CA ARG A 54 25.46 -12.23 -13.91
C ARG A 54 26.56 -12.58 -12.93
N SER A 55 26.91 -11.65 -12.04
CA SER A 55 27.93 -11.88 -11.03
C SER A 55 27.37 -12.64 -9.82
N GLN A 56 28.24 -13.35 -9.10
CA GLN A 56 27.94 -13.89 -7.77
C GLN A 56 28.39 -12.95 -6.64
N ASN A 57 28.93 -11.77 -6.97
CA ASN A 57 29.34 -10.78 -6.00
C ASN A 57 28.14 -10.14 -5.32
N THR A 58 28.33 -9.78 -4.04
CA THR A 58 27.39 -8.91 -3.32
C THR A 58 27.70 -7.46 -3.64
N VAL A 59 26.73 -6.73 -4.17
CA VAL A 59 26.91 -5.36 -4.66
C VAL A 59 26.28 -4.34 -3.70
N PHE A 60 27.11 -3.40 -3.25
CA PHE A 60 26.71 -2.27 -2.41
C PHE A 60 26.82 -0.98 -3.20
N ALA A 61 25.83 -0.09 -3.11
CA ALA A 61 25.97 1.29 -3.59
C ALA A 61 26.23 2.26 -2.44
N ILE A 62 27.11 3.24 -2.65
CA ILE A 62 27.28 4.35 -1.71
C ILE A 62 26.13 5.34 -1.91
N SER A 63 25.43 5.67 -0.83
CA SER A 63 24.37 6.69 -0.79
C SER A 63 24.75 7.81 0.17
N ASN A 64 24.40 9.05 -0.18
CA ASN A 64 24.72 10.23 0.65
C ASN A 64 23.50 10.73 1.44
N ASN A 65 22.31 10.20 1.18
CA ASN A 65 21.07 10.57 1.86
C ASN A 65 20.02 9.44 1.78
N THR A 66 18.90 9.62 2.47
CA THR A 66 17.80 8.66 2.54
C THR A 66 17.11 8.42 1.20
N SER A 67 16.99 9.45 0.36
CA SER A 67 16.32 9.33 -0.94
C SER A 67 17.12 8.46 -1.91
N GLU A 68 18.43 8.69 -2.00
CA GLU A 68 19.34 7.84 -2.79
C GLU A 68 19.35 6.39 -2.28
N ALA A 69 19.46 6.22 -0.96
CA ALA A 69 19.42 4.92 -0.31
C ALA A 69 18.15 4.14 -0.65
N GLN A 70 16.99 4.81 -0.62
CA GLN A 70 15.72 4.22 -0.99
C GLN A 70 15.73 3.80 -2.47
N VAL A 71 16.15 4.67 -3.39
CA VAL A 71 16.20 4.35 -4.82
C VAL A 71 17.09 3.12 -5.09
N PHE A 72 18.27 3.05 -4.47
CA PHE A 72 19.18 1.90 -4.64
C PHE A 72 18.62 0.59 -4.11
N LEU A 73 17.92 0.63 -2.99
CA LEU A 73 17.30 -0.56 -2.39
C LEU A 73 16.00 -0.98 -3.09
N GLU A 74 15.39 -0.12 -3.90
CA GLU A 74 14.11 -0.40 -4.60
C GLU A 74 14.26 -0.61 -6.11
N ALA A 75 15.44 -0.35 -6.68
CA ALA A 75 15.69 -0.44 -8.10
C ALA A 75 15.31 -1.83 -8.68
N LEU A 76 14.58 -1.83 -9.82
CA LEU A 76 14.08 -3.02 -10.52
C LEU A 76 13.31 -4.04 -9.66
N GLU A 77 12.59 -3.59 -8.62
CA GLU A 77 11.78 -4.43 -7.70
C GLU A 77 12.57 -5.48 -6.89
N HIS A 78 13.89 -5.58 -7.10
CA HIS A 78 14.79 -6.51 -6.40
C HIS A 78 15.80 -5.77 -5.51
N GLY A 79 16.12 -4.51 -5.85
CA GLY A 79 17.12 -3.69 -5.18
C GLY A 79 18.55 -4.16 -5.45
N LEU A 80 19.52 -3.35 -5.04
CA LEU A 80 20.89 -3.82 -4.83
C LEU A 80 20.98 -4.68 -3.56
N ASP A 81 22.02 -5.52 -3.44
CA ASP A 81 22.18 -6.39 -2.27
C ASP A 81 22.37 -5.61 -0.95
N GLY A 82 22.82 -4.37 -1.05
CA GLY A 82 22.85 -3.45 0.07
C GLY A 82 23.30 -2.04 -0.33
N ILE A 83 23.41 -1.19 0.68
CA ILE A 83 23.93 0.17 0.55
C ILE A 83 24.96 0.46 1.63
N ILE A 84 25.86 1.39 1.34
CA ILE A 84 26.72 2.04 2.32
C ILE A 84 26.25 3.49 2.42
N MET A 85 25.64 3.83 3.55
CA MET A 85 25.14 5.19 3.78
C MET A 85 26.24 6.05 4.40
N LYS A 86 26.67 7.09 3.67
CA LYS A 86 27.66 8.06 4.12
C LYS A 86 26.96 9.26 4.73
N VAL A 87 26.71 9.21 6.03
CA VAL A 87 26.01 10.25 6.80
C VAL A 87 26.80 10.64 8.04
N GLU A 88 26.64 11.89 8.48
CA GLU A 88 27.30 12.42 9.68
C GLU A 88 26.47 12.18 10.95
N ASP A 89 25.14 12.08 10.80
CA ASP A 89 24.16 11.91 11.88
C ASP A 89 23.37 10.60 11.73
N VAL A 90 22.70 10.19 12.82
CA VAL A 90 21.92 8.94 12.86
C VAL A 90 20.51 9.08 12.27
N GLU A 91 19.98 10.30 12.16
CA GLU A 91 18.59 10.54 11.73
C GLU A 91 18.27 9.95 10.34
N PRO A 92 19.10 10.10 9.29
CA PRO A 92 18.85 9.47 8.00
C PRO A 92 18.72 7.94 8.08
N VAL A 93 19.49 7.30 8.96
CA VAL A 93 19.44 5.84 9.15
C VAL A 93 18.10 5.44 9.80
N LEU A 94 17.62 6.22 10.78
CA LEU A 94 16.34 5.99 11.44
C LEU A 94 15.17 6.20 10.47
N GLU A 95 15.20 7.25 9.66
CA GLU A 95 14.19 7.51 8.64
C GLU A 95 14.09 6.37 7.62
N LEU A 96 15.23 5.86 7.15
CA LEU A 96 15.28 4.74 6.21
C LEU A 96 14.77 3.45 6.87
N LYS A 97 15.17 3.18 8.12
CA LYS A 97 14.64 2.05 8.90
C LYS A 97 13.13 2.14 9.03
N GLU A 98 12.59 3.29 9.41
CA GLU A 98 11.15 3.49 9.53
C GLU A 98 10.43 3.30 8.19
N TYR A 99 11.04 3.71 7.08
CA TYR A 99 10.52 3.46 5.74
C TYR A 99 10.38 1.97 5.45
N PHE A 100 11.44 1.18 5.68
CA PHE A 100 11.40 -0.27 5.45
C PHE A 100 10.54 -1.03 6.46
N ASP A 101 10.51 -0.62 7.74
CA ASP A 101 9.64 -1.24 8.73
C ASP A 101 8.17 -1.13 8.29
N ARG A 102 7.74 0.05 7.81
CA ARG A 102 6.38 0.26 7.27
C ARG A 102 6.08 -0.62 6.06
N ARG A 103 7.08 -0.87 5.21
CA ARG A 103 6.96 -1.67 3.99
C ARG A 103 7.04 -3.17 4.27
N MET A 104 7.80 -3.59 5.28
CA MET A 104 7.87 -4.98 5.73
C MET A 104 6.58 -5.40 6.46
N GLU A 105 5.88 -4.48 7.12
CA GLU A 105 4.51 -4.71 7.63
C GLU A 105 3.51 -5.13 6.53
N GLU A 106 3.81 -4.89 5.25
CA GLU A 106 3.00 -5.39 4.12
C GLU A 106 2.89 -6.93 4.10
N SER A 107 3.91 -7.62 4.63
CA SER A 107 3.92 -9.08 4.72
C SER A 107 3.04 -9.65 5.84
N ASN A 108 2.54 -8.80 6.75
CA ASN A 108 1.61 -9.22 7.80
C ASN A 108 0.17 -9.28 7.27
N LEU A 109 -0.47 -10.44 7.47
CA LEU A 109 -1.90 -10.60 7.18
C LEU A 109 -2.72 -9.77 8.17
N LEU A 110 -3.54 -8.86 7.64
CA LEU A 110 -4.55 -8.17 8.41
C LEU A 110 -5.67 -9.13 8.77
N SER A 111 -6.08 -9.10 10.04
CA SER A 111 -7.26 -9.83 10.49
C SER A 111 -8.53 -9.16 9.94
N LEU A 112 -9.10 -9.75 8.89
CA LEU A 112 -10.41 -9.38 8.38
C LEU A 112 -11.51 -10.13 9.15
N THR A 113 -12.59 -9.42 9.45
CA THR A 113 -13.76 -9.90 10.16
C THR A 113 -14.93 -9.97 9.19
N LYS A 114 -15.68 -11.06 9.26
CA LYS A 114 -16.93 -11.20 8.53
C LYS A 114 -18.03 -10.42 9.23
N ALA A 115 -18.83 -9.70 8.47
CA ALA A 115 -20.03 -9.05 8.97
C ALA A 115 -21.21 -9.33 8.04
N THR A 116 -22.38 -9.47 8.63
CA THR A 116 -23.63 -9.70 7.91
C THR A 116 -24.35 -8.37 7.75
N VAL A 117 -24.76 -8.04 6.53
CA VAL A 117 -25.54 -6.84 6.25
C VAL A 117 -26.90 -6.95 6.93
N THR A 118 -27.25 -5.95 7.76
CA THR A 118 -28.50 -5.91 8.53
C THR A 118 -29.48 -4.87 8.04
N HIS A 119 -29.00 -3.78 7.43
CA HIS A 119 -29.84 -2.70 6.93
C HIS A 119 -29.22 -2.05 5.70
N ILE A 120 -30.08 -1.69 4.74
CA ILE A 120 -29.69 -0.99 3.51
C ILE A 120 -30.73 0.09 3.25
N GLN A 121 -30.28 1.33 3.09
CA GLN A 121 -31.18 2.47 2.89
C GLN A 121 -30.57 3.53 1.96
N ALA A 122 -31.37 4.05 1.02
CA ALA A 122 -30.96 5.23 0.26
C ALA A 122 -30.88 6.46 1.19
N ALA A 123 -29.73 7.15 1.19
CA ALA A 123 -29.46 8.26 2.10
C ALA A 123 -29.71 9.64 1.47
N GLY A 124 -29.61 9.76 0.14
CA GLY A 124 -29.76 11.03 -0.59
C GLY A 124 -28.47 11.49 -1.26
N MET A 125 -28.37 12.76 -1.67
CA MET A 125 -27.16 13.30 -2.30
C MET A 125 -26.10 13.64 -1.26
N GLY A 126 -24.83 13.35 -1.56
CA GLY A 126 -23.70 13.80 -0.75
C GLY A 126 -22.39 13.79 -1.52
N ASP A 127 -21.39 14.47 -0.97
CA ASP A 127 -20.05 14.57 -1.56
C ASP A 127 -19.24 13.33 -1.26
N ARG A 128 -18.92 12.58 -2.31
CA ARG A 128 -18.10 11.37 -2.25
C ARG A 128 -16.69 11.62 -2.73
N VAL A 129 -15.77 10.76 -2.31
CA VAL A 129 -14.37 10.75 -2.69
C VAL A 129 -14.09 9.53 -3.57
N CYS A 130 -13.53 9.80 -4.75
CA CYS A 130 -12.90 8.83 -5.64
C CYS A 130 -11.39 8.87 -5.39
N VAL A 131 -10.77 7.74 -5.12
CA VAL A 131 -9.32 7.63 -4.96
C VAL A 131 -8.75 6.92 -6.19
N ASP A 132 -7.92 7.62 -6.96
CA ASP A 132 -7.15 7.06 -8.07
C ASP A 132 -5.72 6.80 -7.57
N LEU A 133 -5.26 5.55 -7.64
CA LEU A 133 -3.93 5.11 -7.19
C LEU A 133 -2.94 5.04 -8.36
N CYS A 134 -1.65 5.08 -8.04
CA CYS A 134 -0.54 4.82 -8.96
C CYS A 134 -0.24 3.31 -9.09
N SER A 135 -1.17 2.44 -8.68
CA SER A 135 -1.03 1.00 -8.68
C SER A 135 -2.30 0.34 -9.19
N LEU A 136 -2.15 -0.79 -9.90
CA LEU A 136 -3.28 -1.59 -10.36
C LEU A 136 -3.72 -2.55 -9.25
N MET A 137 -5.03 -2.67 -9.06
CA MET A 137 -5.69 -3.61 -8.17
C MET A 137 -6.30 -4.77 -8.95
N ARG A 138 -6.38 -5.92 -8.29
CA ARG A 138 -6.92 -7.18 -8.78
C ARG A 138 -8.30 -7.45 -8.16
N PRO A 139 -9.10 -8.37 -8.73
CA PRO A 139 -10.35 -8.80 -8.10
C PRO A 139 -10.15 -9.24 -6.64
N GLY A 140 -11.02 -8.74 -5.75
CA GLY A 140 -10.89 -8.94 -4.31
C GLY A 140 -9.99 -7.93 -3.59
N GLU A 141 -9.35 -6.99 -4.30
CA GLU A 141 -8.54 -5.92 -3.71
C GLU A 141 -9.27 -4.58 -3.67
N GLY A 142 -9.02 -3.81 -2.61
CA GLY A 142 -9.65 -2.53 -2.39
C GLY A 142 -9.02 -1.73 -1.26
N LEU A 143 -9.77 -0.72 -0.77
CA LEU A 143 -9.37 0.10 0.36
C LEU A 143 -10.28 -0.20 1.56
N LEU A 144 -9.70 -0.17 2.76
CA LEU A 144 -10.45 -0.25 4.01
C LEU A 144 -11.02 1.14 4.36
N VAL A 145 -12.34 1.28 4.28
CA VAL A 145 -13.06 2.55 4.46
C VAL A 145 -14.24 2.37 5.40
N GLY A 146 -14.53 3.31 6.28
CA GLY A 146 -15.71 3.23 7.15
C GLY A 146 -16.17 4.59 7.66
N SER A 147 -17.43 4.70 8.08
CA SER A 147 -17.91 5.93 8.74
C SER A 147 -17.20 6.18 10.08
N PHE A 148 -16.71 5.12 10.71
CA PHE A 148 -16.00 5.17 12.00
C PHE A 148 -14.66 4.45 11.88
N ALA A 149 -13.62 4.98 12.53
CA ALA A 149 -12.28 4.40 12.48
C ALA A 149 -12.21 2.98 13.09
N ARG A 150 -13.12 2.66 14.03
CA ARG A 150 -13.26 1.34 14.66
C ARG A 150 -13.72 0.22 13.71
N GLY A 151 -14.25 0.57 12.54
CA GLY A 151 -14.86 -0.40 11.63
C GLY A 151 -14.76 0.02 10.18
N LEU A 152 -13.82 -0.58 9.46
CA LEU A 152 -13.52 -0.24 8.07
C LEU A 152 -13.92 -1.38 7.14
N PHE A 153 -14.90 -1.14 6.28
CA PHE A 153 -15.34 -2.06 5.24
C PHE A 153 -14.30 -2.15 4.12
N LEU A 154 -14.12 -3.33 3.55
CA LEU A 154 -13.26 -3.50 2.39
C LEU A 154 -14.00 -3.12 1.11
N VAL A 155 -13.82 -1.87 0.67
CA VAL A 155 -14.44 -1.30 -0.53
C VAL A 155 -13.62 -1.69 -1.73
N HIS A 156 -14.23 -2.49 -2.61
CA HIS A 156 -13.58 -3.10 -3.76
C HIS A 156 -13.23 -2.07 -4.84
N SER A 157 -12.15 -2.32 -5.56
CA SER A 157 -11.73 -1.50 -6.70
C SER A 157 -12.67 -1.64 -7.90
N GLU A 158 -12.70 -0.62 -8.76
CA GLU A 158 -13.43 -0.64 -10.04
C GLU A 158 -12.69 -1.52 -11.09
N CYS A 159 -12.08 -2.63 -10.66
CA CYS A 159 -11.27 -3.51 -11.52
C CYS A 159 -12.12 -4.52 -12.31
N LEU A 160 -13.40 -4.72 -11.95
CA LEU A 160 -14.30 -5.60 -12.68
C LEU A 160 -14.89 -4.88 -13.87
N GLU A 161 -14.82 -5.52 -15.03
CA GLU A 161 -15.46 -5.03 -16.25
C GLU A 161 -16.94 -5.43 -16.27
N SER A 162 -17.79 -4.53 -16.75
CA SER A 162 -19.21 -4.80 -17.01
C SER A 162 -19.53 -4.49 -18.47
N ASN A 163 -20.69 -4.94 -18.95
CA ASN A 163 -21.14 -4.66 -20.32
C ASN A 163 -21.29 -3.17 -20.65
N TYR A 164 -21.33 -2.31 -19.63
CA TYR A 164 -21.63 -0.87 -19.77
C TYR A 164 -20.48 0.03 -19.33
N ILE A 165 -19.52 -0.48 -18.56
CA ILE A 165 -18.49 0.32 -17.90
C ILE A 165 -17.16 -0.41 -18.00
N ALA A 166 -16.20 0.25 -18.65
CA ALA A 166 -14.82 -0.19 -18.73
C ALA A 166 -14.15 -0.20 -17.35
N SER A 167 -13.33 -1.20 -17.11
CA SER A 167 -12.61 -1.35 -15.84
C SER A 167 -11.61 -0.20 -15.62
N ARG A 168 -11.48 0.20 -14.35
CA ARG A 168 -10.48 1.15 -13.86
C ARG A 168 -9.81 0.52 -12.63
N PRO A 169 -8.92 -0.45 -12.82
CA PRO A 169 -8.28 -1.20 -11.72
C PRO A 169 -7.42 -0.34 -10.80
N PHE A 170 -7.18 0.93 -11.11
CA PHE A 170 -6.49 1.88 -10.24
C PHE A 170 -7.44 2.72 -9.36
N ARG A 171 -8.77 2.57 -9.51
CA ARG A 171 -9.77 3.44 -8.88
C ARG A 171 -10.57 2.73 -7.80
N VAL A 172 -10.82 3.43 -6.69
CA VAL A 172 -11.83 3.07 -5.69
C VAL A 172 -12.82 4.21 -5.50
N ASN A 173 -14.11 3.92 -5.59
CA ASN A 173 -15.19 4.83 -5.21
C ASN A 173 -15.41 4.72 -3.69
N ALA A 174 -14.51 5.33 -2.92
CA ALA A 174 -14.25 4.99 -1.52
C ALA A 174 -15.42 5.27 -0.55
N GLY A 175 -16.03 6.45 -0.61
CA GLY A 175 -17.10 6.85 0.32
C GLY A 175 -17.21 8.37 0.47
N PRO A 176 -18.07 8.90 1.36
CA PRO A 176 -18.20 10.33 1.60
C PRO A 176 -16.95 10.97 2.23
N VAL A 177 -16.82 12.28 2.08
CA VAL A 177 -15.68 13.07 2.57
C VAL A 177 -15.29 12.80 4.04
N HIS A 178 -16.26 12.54 4.91
CA HIS A 178 -16.05 12.29 6.34
C HIS A 178 -15.56 10.87 6.68
N ALA A 179 -15.55 9.94 5.71
CA ALA A 179 -15.26 8.54 6.02
C ALA A 179 -13.77 8.37 6.27
N TYR A 180 -13.42 7.46 7.17
CA TYR A 180 -12.06 7.10 7.45
C TYR A 180 -11.55 6.11 6.41
N VAL A 181 -10.27 6.21 6.07
CA VAL A 181 -9.53 5.25 5.25
C VAL A 181 -8.29 4.78 6.00
N ALA A 182 -7.95 3.49 5.89
CA ALA A 182 -6.72 2.98 6.46
C ALA A 182 -5.48 3.46 5.69
N VAL A 183 -4.45 3.85 6.44
CA VAL A 183 -3.16 4.31 5.91
C VAL A 183 -2.00 3.59 6.63
N PRO A 184 -0.76 3.63 6.12
CA PRO A 184 0.35 2.88 6.69
C PRO A 184 0.66 3.21 8.15
N GLY A 185 1.25 2.24 8.85
CA GLY A 185 1.58 2.31 10.28
C GLY A 185 0.38 2.12 11.21
N GLY A 186 -0.63 1.36 10.77
CA GLY A 186 -1.81 1.05 11.59
C GLY A 186 -2.74 2.24 11.87
N ARG A 187 -2.65 3.31 11.08
CA ARG A 187 -3.39 4.58 11.26
C ARG A 187 -4.59 4.67 10.32
N THR A 188 -5.42 5.70 10.54
CA THR A 188 -6.52 6.09 9.66
C THR A 188 -6.51 7.60 9.44
N CYS A 189 -7.00 8.09 8.31
CA CYS A 189 -7.26 9.51 8.09
C CYS A 189 -8.63 9.70 7.43
N TYR A 190 -9.12 10.94 7.34
CA TYR A 190 -10.34 11.19 6.57
C TYR A 190 -10.07 11.12 5.07
N LEU A 191 -11.04 10.65 4.29
CA LEU A 191 -10.94 10.63 2.83
C LEU A 191 -10.72 12.04 2.25
N SER A 192 -11.29 13.08 2.88
CA SER A 192 -11.07 14.47 2.48
C SER A 192 -9.64 14.98 2.68
N GLU A 193 -8.83 14.32 3.50
CA GLU A 193 -7.44 14.70 3.78
C GLU A 193 -6.44 14.08 2.79
N LEU A 194 -6.89 13.09 2.01
CA LEU A 194 -6.06 12.48 0.98
C LEU A 194 -5.73 13.50 -0.11
N LYS A 195 -4.50 13.44 -0.61
CA LYS A 195 -4.00 14.22 -1.75
C LYS A 195 -2.97 13.43 -2.53
N SER A 196 -2.66 13.88 -3.75
CA SER A 196 -1.61 13.27 -4.57
C SER A 196 -0.30 13.12 -3.81
N GLY A 197 0.36 11.97 -3.97
CA GLY A 197 1.60 11.62 -3.28
C GLY A 197 1.41 11.10 -1.84
N LYS A 198 0.18 11.08 -1.31
CA LYS A 198 -0.10 10.38 -0.03
C LYS A 198 -0.16 8.87 -0.23
N GLU A 199 0.03 8.15 0.87
CA GLU A 199 -0.01 6.70 0.91
C GLU A 199 -1.33 6.21 1.49
N VAL A 200 -1.83 5.11 0.94
CA VAL A 200 -2.93 4.30 1.50
C VAL A 200 -2.52 2.83 1.49
N ILE A 201 -3.26 1.99 2.22
CA ILE A 201 -3.07 0.54 2.12
C ILE A 201 -4.12 -0.08 1.21
N ILE A 202 -3.67 -0.85 0.22
CA ILE A 202 -4.51 -1.76 -0.56
C ILE A 202 -4.57 -3.07 0.21
N VAL A 203 -5.77 -3.64 0.37
CA VAL A 203 -5.99 -4.90 1.08
C VAL A 203 -6.76 -5.87 0.19
N ASP A 204 -6.36 -7.14 0.17
CA ASP A 204 -7.08 -8.20 -0.51
C ASP A 204 -8.07 -8.95 0.42
N HIS A 205 -8.94 -9.77 -0.16
CA HIS A 205 -9.92 -10.59 0.57
C HIS A 205 -9.29 -11.61 1.55
N GLN A 206 -7.98 -11.86 1.49
CA GLN A 206 -7.24 -12.73 2.41
C GLN A 206 -6.57 -11.92 3.54
N GLY A 207 -6.64 -10.60 3.49
CA GLY A 207 -6.00 -9.70 4.44
C GLY A 207 -4.56 -9.33 4.08
N ARG A 208 -4.03 -9.75 2.92
CA ARG A 208 -2.71 -9.27 2.46
C ARG A 208 -2.82 -7.79 2.14
N GLN A 209 -1.85 -7.01 2.61
CA GLN A 209 -1.85 -5.57 2.41
C GLN A 209 -0.59 -5.12 1.68
N ARG A 210 -0.66 -4.01 0.97
CA ARG A 210 0.50 -3.32 0.40
C ARG A 210 0.27 -1.81 0.38
N ILE A 211 1.33 -1.03 0.47
CA ILE A 211 1.26 0.42 0.37
C ILE A 211 1.08 0.81 -1.11
N ALA A 212 0.20 1.78 -1.36
CA ALA A 212 0.02 2.37 -2.68
C ALA A 212 -0.02 3.89 -2.59
N ILE A 213 0.53 4.52 -3.63
CA ILE A 213 0.53 5.98 -3.76
C ILE A 213 -0.78 6.45 -4.37
N VAL A 214 -1.36 7.48 -3.78
CA VAL A 214 -2.51 8.20 -4.32
C VAL A 214 -2.03 9.07 -5.47
N GLY A 215 -2.51 8.80 -6.68
CA GLY A 215 -2.27 9.62 -7.86
C GLY A 215 -3.15 10.86 -7.87
N ARG A 216 -4.46 10.70 -7.63
CA ARG A 216 -5.43 11.81 -7.57
C ARG A 216 -6.62 11.47 -6.68
N VAL A 217 -7.17 12.51 -6.05
CA VAL A 217 -8.43 12.45 -5.31
C VAL A 217 -9.48 13.30 -6.03
N LYS A 218 -10.67 12.75 -6.27
CA LYS A 218 -11.79 13.45 -6.91
C LYS A 218 -12.98 13.50 -5.97
N ILE A 219 -13.45 14.71 -5.65
CA ILE A 219 -14.66 14.93 -4.85
C ILE A 219 -15.81 15.36 -5.77
N GLU A 220 -16.95 14.67 -5.69
CA GLU A 220 -18.16 15.01 -6.46
C GLU A 220 -19.43 14.58 -5.73
N SER A 221 -20.54 15.29 -5.96
CA SER A 221 -21.83 14.97 -5.35
C SER A 221 -22.54 13.83 -6.12
N ARG A 222 -22.95 12.78 -5.40
CA ARG A 222 -23.67 11.62 -5.96
C ARG A 222 -24.74 11.11 -4.99
N PRO A 223 -25.74 10.34 -5.47
CA PRO A 223 -26.64 9.61 -4.59
C PRO A 223 -25.88 8.58 -3.75
N LEU A 224 -26.16 8.57 -2.45
CA LEU A 224 -25.54 7.71 -1.46
C LEU A 224 -26.52 6.63 -0.96
N ILE A 225 -25.95 5.53 -0.52
CA ILE A 225 -26.60 4.41 0.14
C ILE A 225 -25.92 4.15 1.48
N LEU A 226 -26.71 4.03 2.54
CA LEU A 226 -26.29 3.59 3.86
C LEU A 226 -26.34 2.06 3.90
N VAL A 227 -25.25 1.45 4.33
CA VAL A 227 -25.15 0.03 4.60
C VAL A 227 -24.75 -0.14 6.07
N GLU A 228 -25.56 -0.88 6.82
CA GLU A 228 -25.23 -1.29 8.18
C GLU A 228 -24.97 -2.80 8.19
N ALA A 229 -23.92 -3.20 8.89
CA ALA A 229 -23.56 -4.59 9.06
C ALA A 229 -23.25 -4.89 10.52
N LYS A 230 -23.45 -6.15 10.89
CA LYS A 230 -23.27 -6.64 12.24
C LYS A 230 -22.20 -7.71 12.27
N ILE A 231 -21.30 -7.61 13.24
CA ILE A 231 -20.26 -8.60 13.49
C ILE A 231 -20.83 -9.63 14.47
N GLU A 232 -20.78 -10.91 14.10
CA GLU A 232 -21.38 -11.99 14.91
C GLU A 232 -20.74 -12.10 16.30
N SER A 233 -19.43 -11.86 16.42
CA SER A 233 -18.68 -12.10 17.66
C SER A 233 -18.93 -11.08 18.78
N ASP A 234 -19.36 -9.85 18.46
CA ASP A 234 -19.43 -8.76 19.44
C ASP A 234 -20.77 -7.99 19.41
N ASN A 235 -21.73 -8.44 18.60
CA ASN A 235 -23.05 -7.80 18.42
C ASN A 235 -22.97 -6.30 18.02
N GLN A 236 -21.77 -5.82 17.65
CA GLN A 236 -21.49 -4.45 17.27
C GLN A 236 -22.03 -4.20 15.86
N SER A 237 -22.76 -3.10 15.71
CA SER A 237 -23.19 -2.60 14.40
C SER A 237 -22.21 -1.54 13.93
N ILE A 238 -21.83 -1.65 12.67
CA ILE A 238 -20.94 -0.71 11.98
C ILE A 238 -21.64 -0.31 10.69
N SER A 239 -21.48 0.94 10.29
CA SER A 239 -22.09 1.48 9.08
C SER A 239 -21.06 2.10 8.15
N ILE A 240 -21.43 2.14 6.87
CA ILE A 240 -20.73 2.88 5.82
C ILE A 240 -21.76 3.52 4.89
N LEU A 241 -21.45 4.73 4.45
CA LEU A 241 -22.13 5.37 3.33
C LEU A 241 -21.29 5.17 2.07
N LEU A 242 -21.92 4.80 0.97
CA LEU A 242 -21.27 4.56 -0.32
C LEU A 242 -22.07 5.23 -1.44
N GLN A 243 -21.46 5.45 -2.59
CA GLN A 243 -22.21 5.88 -3.77
C GLN A 243 -23.12 4.74 -4.23
N ASN A 244 -24.40 5.03 -4.50
CA ASN A 244 -25.35 4.08 -5.06
C ASN A 244 -25.09 3.90 -6.57
N ALA A 245 -24.12 3.05 -6.93
CA ALA A 245 -23.79 2.72 -8.31
C ALA A 245 -23.21 1.30 -8.42
N GLU A 246 -23.36 0.68 -9.60
CA GLU A 246 -22.90 -0.70 -9.86
C GLU A 246 -21.37 -0.86 -9.77
N THR A 247 -20.61 0.21 -10.00
CA THR A 247 -19.14 0.23 -9.89
C THR A 247 -18.63 0.32 -8.45
N VAL A 248 -19.53 0.44 -7.47
CA VAL A 248 -19.18 0.44 -6.05
C VAL A 248 -19.58 -0.90 -5.48
N ALA A 249 -18.61 -1.64 -4.94
CA ALA A 249 -18.83 -2.97 -4.42
C ALA A 249 -18.10 -3.15 -3.08
N LEU A 250 -18.64 -4.04 -2.25
CA LEU A 250 -17.99 -4.49 -1.02
C LEU A 250 -17.39 -5.87 -1.26
N VAL A 251 -16.16 -6.09 -0.79
CA VAL A 251 -15.53 -7.40 -0.89
C VAL A 251 -16.27 -8.39 0.01
N CYS A 252 -16.59 -9.56 -0.53
CA CYS A 252 -17.24 -10.65 0.19
C CYS A 252 -16.30 -11.85 0.28
N THR A 253 -16.55 -12.75 1.23
CA THR A 253 -15.87 -14.05 1.20
C THR A 253 -16.20 -14.80 -0.08
N PRO A 254 -15.21 -15.36 -0.79
CA PRO A 254 -15.48 -16.23 -1.93
C PRO A 254 -16.38 -17.39 -1.51
N GLN A 255 -17.50 -17.59 -2.22
CA GLN A 255 -18.36 -18.76 -2.00
C GLN A 255 -17.95 -19.90 -2.95
N GLY A 256 -17.54 -21.03 -2.37
CA GLY A 256 -17.10 -22.23 -3.11
C GLY A 256 -15.69 -22.12 -3.71
N ASN A 257 -15.29 -23.11 -4.49
CA ASN A 257 -13.96 -23.21 -5.10
C ASN A 257 -13.77 -22.30 -6.34
N THR A 258 -14.72 -21.40 -6.57
CA THR A 258 -14.73 -20.46 -7.70
C THR A 258 -14.39 -19.07 -7.21
N LEU A 259 -13.21 -18.59 -7.58
CA LEU A 259 -12.71 -17.20 -7.42
C LEU A 259 -13.58 -16.13 -8.13
N LEU A 260 -14.74 -16.51 -8.67
CA LEU A 260 -15.53 -15.69 -9.60
C LEU A 260 -16.33 -14.57 -8.93
N LYS A 261 -16.60 -14.66 -7.62
CA LYS A 261 -17.33 -13.61 -6.89
C LYS A 261 -16.57 -13.22 -5.63
N THR A 262 -15.71 -12.22 -5.78
CA THR A 262 -14.92 -11.62 -4.71
C THR A 262 -15.54 -10.34 -4.16
N SER A 263 -16.57 -9.81 -4.79
CA SER A 263 -17.29 -8.63 -4.32
C SER A 263 -18.78 -8.64 -4.71
N ILE A 264 -19.55 -7.80 -4.02
CA ILE A 264 -20.98 -7.59 -4.25
C ILE A 264 -21.19 -6.10 -4.54
N PRO A 265 -21.64 -5.72 -5.75
CA PRO A 265 -22.06 -4.36 -6.04
C PRO A 265 -23.13 -3.88 -5.06
N VAL A 266 -23.04 -2.63 -4.59
CA VAL A 266 -24.00 -2.09 -3.61
C VAL A 266 -25.43 -2.03 -4.14
N THR A 267 -25.61 -1.96 -5.47
CA THR A 267 -26.91 -2.02 -6.14
C THR A 267 -27.57 -3.40 -6.08
N SER A 268 -26.79 -4.45 -5.82
CA SER A 268 -27.23 -5.85 -5.73
C SER A 268 -27.11 -6.42 -4.32
N LEU A 269 -26.59 -5.64 -3.37
CA LEU A 269 -26.40 -6.01 -1.97
C LEU A 269 -27.76 -6.18 -1.27
N LYS A 270 -27.87 -7.19 -0.41
CA LYS A 270 -29.10 -7.54 0.31
C LYS A 270 -28.80 -7.76 1.79
N VAL A 271 -29.83 -7.57 2.61
CA VAL A 271 -29.80 -8.01 4.01
C VAL A 271 -29.53 -9.51 4.05
N GLY A 272 -28.58 -9.91 4.90
CA GLY A 272 -28.08 -11.29 4.99
C GLY A 272 -26.81 -11.56 4.18
N ASP A 273 -26.39 -10.68 3.28
CA ASP A 273 -25.11 -10.84 2.57
C ASP A 273 -23.92 -10.72 3.54
N GLU A 274 -22.91 -11.55 3.34
CA GLU A 274 -21.65 -11.52 4.09
C GLU A 274 -20.60 -10.67 3.37
N ILE A 275 -19.96 -9.78 4.12
CA ILE A 275 -18.94 -8.87 3.64
C ILE A 275 -17.72 -8.86 4.58
N LEU A 276 -16.59 -8.39 4.07
CA LEU A 276 -15.35 -8.27 4.83
C LEU A 276 -15.14 -6.85 5.33
N LEU A 277 -14.79 -6.73 6.60
CA LEU A 277 -14.36 -5.49 7.24
C LEU A 277 -13.16 -5.73 8.15
N ARG A 278 -12.50 -4.67 8.57
CA ARG A 278 -11.49 -4.66 9.63
C ARG A 278 -12.05 -3.94 10.84
N VAL A 279 -12.13 -4.65 11.96
CA VAL A 279 -12.38 -4.03 13.26
C VAL A 279 -11.06 -3.53 13.82
N GLN A 280 -11.06 -2.31 14.33
CA GLN A 280 -9.92 -1.74 15.04
C GLN A 280 -10.34 -1.46 16.48
N GLY A 281 -9.48 -1.77 17.44
CA GLY A 281 -9.69 -1.44 18.85
C GLY A 281 -9.59 0.07 19.09
N GLY A 282 -10.36 0.56 20.07
CA GLY A 282 -10.20 1.90 20.64
C GLY A 282 -10.88 3.05 19.90
N ALA A 283 -11.10 4.14 20.64
CA ALA A 283 -11.39 5.45 20.11
C ALA A 283 -10.13 6.01 19.41
N ARG A 284 -10.28 6.73 18.30
CA ARG A 284 -9.16 7.36 17.60
C ARG A 284 -9.41 8.85 17.42
N HIS A 285 -8.50 9.68 17.91
CA HIS A 285 -8.45 11.10 17.57
C HIS A 285 -7.30 11.28 16.58
N THR A 286 -7.56 11.89 15.42
CA THR A 286 -6.51 12.17 14.40
C THR A 286 -5.71 10.93 13.94
N GLY A 287 -6.34 9.76 13.89
CA GLY A 287 -5.72 8.53 13.37
C GLY A 287 -4.81 7.75 14.32
N ILE A 288 -4.64 8.23 15.55
CA ILE A 288 -3.87 7.58 16.62
C ILE A 288 -4.86 6.94 17.60
N GLU A 289 -4.55 5.73 18.08
CA GLU A 289 -5.33 5.04 19.11
C GLU A 289 -5.20 5.80 20.44
N ILE A 290 -6.32 6.29 20.96
CA ILE A 290 -6.38 6.98 22.25
C ILE A 290 -7.43 6.29 23.11
N GLN A 291 -7.09 6.01 24.36
CA GLN A 291 -8.08 5.61 25.37
C GLN A 291 -8.86 6.86 25.83
N GLU A 292 -9.69 7.41 24.96
CA GLU A 292 -10.62 8.50 25.28
C GLU A 292 -12.07 8.05 25.15
N PHE A 293 -12.95 8.66 25.94
CA PHE A 293 -14.40 8.43 25.83
C PHE A 293 -14.93 9.17 24.60
N ILE A 294 -15.18 8.43 23.53
CA ILE A 294 -15.81 8.94 22.31
C ILE A 294 -17.13 8.20 22.09
N VAL A 295 -18.22 8.97 21.88
CA VAL A 295 -19.53 8.43 21.49
C VAL A 295 -19.81 8.85 20.06
N GLU A 296 -19.68 7.92 19.13
CA GLU A 296 -20.05 8.12 17.72
C GLU A 296 -21.29 7.27 17.40
N LYS A 297 -22.34 7.90 16.86
CA LYS A 297 -23.65 7.29 16.54
C LYS A 297 -23.92 7.29 15.05
#